data_AF-A0A350UC36-F1
#
_entry.id   AF-A0A350UC36-F1
#
_cell.length_a   1.000
_cell.length_b   1.000
_cell.length_c   1.000
_cell.angle_alpha   90.00
_cell.angle_beta   90.00
_cell.angle_gamma   90.00
#
_symmetry.space_group_name_H-M   'P 1'
#
loop_
_entity.id
_entity.type
_entity.pdbx_description
1 polymer ?
#
loop_
_entity_poly.entity_id
_entity_poly.type
_entity_poly.pdbx_seq_one_letter_code
_entity_poly.pdbx_strand_id
1 'polypeptide(L)'
;METNQRFAVSAAPHIFAKDTTSLLMLDVIVALMPTVAAGIWLFGWSAARVILICVASCVAFEFLWQAIFKKTITVKDLSAVVTGIILALNMPSTAPWWMIIIGSAVAIVLVKQLFGGIGDNFVNPAISARAVLVASWPALMSGAAFVTPFDAVSGATPIVLYRQAAEALTGAPSATAVITPSTLDLFIGRIPGCIGEVSKIAILLGLAYLL
;
A
#
# COMPACT_ATOMS: atom_id res chain seq x y z
N MET A 1 -39.71 -14.14 57.29
CA MET A 1 -38.45 -13.48 56.90
C MET A 1 -38.09 -13.97 55.52
N GLU A 2 -38.49 -13.25 54.47
CA GLU A 2 -38.12 -13.61 53.09
C GLU A 2 -36.69 -13.14 52.82
N THR A 3 -35.80 -14.10 52.53
CA THR A 3 -34.41 -13.85 52.16
C THR A 3 -34.36 -13.36 50.71
N ASN A 4 -34.12 -12.07 50.53
CA ASN A 4 -33.94 -11.41 49.24
C ASN A 4 -32.57 -11.83 48.63
N GLN A 5 -32.52 -13.03 48.01
CA GLN A 5 -31.34 -13.52 47.31
C GLN A 5 -31.21 -12.81 45.95
N ARG A 6 -30.25 -11.89 45.86
CA ARG A 6 -29.86 -11.25 44.60
C ARG A 6 -28.98 -12.20 43.79
N PHE A 7 -29.51 -12.79 42.74
CA PHE A 7 -28.73 -13.55 41.77
C PHE A 7 -27.83 -12.60 40.98
N ALA A 8 -26.51 -12.78 41.08
CA ALA A 8 -25.55 -12.06 40.25
C ALA A 8 -25.60 -12.63 38.83
N VAL A 9 -26.16 -11.88 37.88
CA VAL A 9 -26.09 -12.19 36.46
C VAL A 9 -24.67 -11.83 36.00
N SER A 10 -23.75 -12.79 36.07
CA SER A 10 -22.45 -12.66 35.42
C SER A 10 -22.66 -12.71 33.92
N ALA A 11 -22.03 -11.79 33.18
CA ALA A 11 -21.97 -11.90 31.72
C ALA A 11 -21.39 -13.26 31.32
N ALA A 12 -21.88 -13.82 30.21
CA ALA A 12 -21.38 -15.09 29.67
C ALA A 12 -19.84 -15.02 29.52
N PRO A 13 -19.10 -16.11 29.84
CA PRO A 13 -17.65 -16.12 29.74
C PRO A 13 -17.22 -15.90 28.29
N HIS A 14 -16.82 -14.67 27.98
CA HIS A 14 -16.26 -14.33 26.68
C HIS A 14 -14.85 -14.91 26.63
N ILE A 15 -14.63 -15.91 25.80
CA ILE A 15 -13.29 -16.48 25.57
C ILE A 15 -12.46 -15.38 24.92
N PHE A 16 -11.53 -14.79 25.67
CA PHE A 16 -10.59 -13.83 25.11
C PHE A 16 -9.66 -14.56 24.15
N ALA A 17 -9.79 -14.27 22.85
CA ALA A 17 -8.75 -14.62 21.89
C ALA A 17 -7.45 -13.90 22.31
N LYS A 18 -6.32 -14.58 22.24
CA LYS A 18 -5.00 -13.99 22.54
C LYS A 18 -4.54 -13.02 21.43
N ASP A 19 -5.25 -13.01 20.31
CA ASP A 19 -4.92 -12.23 19.13
C ASP A 19 -5.32 -10.77 19.36
N THR A 20 -4.32 -9.90 19.42
CA THR A 20 -4.51 -8.46 19.48
C THR A 20 -4.40 -7.87 18.09
N THR A 21 -5.06 -6.75 17.84
CA THR A 21 -4.97 -6.03 16.57
C THR A 21 -3.53 -5.70 16.18
N SER A 22 -2.69 -5.35 17.17
CA SER A 22 -1.26 -5.13 16.97
C SER A 22 -0.50 -6.36 16.46
N LEU A 23 -0.85 -7.57 16.92
CA LEU A 23 -0.22 -8.82 16.44
C LEU A 23 -0.61 -9.11 14.99
N LEU A 24 -1.90 -9.00 14.66
CA LEU A 24 -2.36 -9.18 13.28
C LEU A 24 -1.72 -8.16 12.32
N MET A 25 -1.59 -6.90 12.74
CA MET A 25 -0.92 -5.87 11.94
C MET A 25 0.58 -6.13 11.82
N LEU A 26 1.22 -6.71 12.83
CA LEU A 26 2.61 -7.12 12.76
C LEU A 26 2.79 -8.25 11.73
N ASP A 27 1.92 -9.25 11.73
CA ASP A 27 1.97 -10.36 10.76
C ASP A 27 1.83 -9.84 9.32
N VAL A 28 0.95 -8.87 9.10
CA VAL A 28 0.82 -8.19 7.80
C VAL A 28 2.11 -7.46 7.43
N ILE A 29 2.76 -6.77 8.37
CA ILE A 29 4.06 -6.11 8.11
C ILE A 29 5.10 -7.16 7.70
N VAL A 30 5.20 -8.26 8.45
CA VAL A 30 6.14 -9.36 8.16
C VAL A 30 5.87 -9.94 6.77
N ALA A 31 4.61 -10.15 6.40
CA ALA A 31 4.21 -10.61 5.07
C ALA A 31 4.59 -9.63 3.95
N LEU A 32 4.60 -8.32 4.23
CA LEU A 32 4.97 -7.30 3.25
C LEU A 32 6.49 -7.11 3.13
N MET A 33 7.28 -7.55 4.11
CA MET A 33 8.75 -7.38 4.10
C MET A 33 9.44 -7.95 2.86
N PRO A 34 9.12 -9.16 2.34
CA PRO A 34 9.70 -9.65 1.10
C PRO A 34 9.43 -8.72 -0.09
N THR A 35 8.23 -8.15 -0.16
CA THR A 35 7.82 -7.23 -1.22
C THR A 35 8.56 -5.90 -1.12
N VAL A 36 8.71 -5.37 0.10
CA VAL A 36 9.52 -4.17 0.37
C VAL A 36 10.98 -4.40 0.01
N ALA A 37 11.57 -5.53 0.41
CA ALA A 37 12.95 -5.88 0.11
C ALA A 37 13.19 -6.01 -1.39
N ALA A 38 12.30 -6.69 -2.12
CA ALA A 38 12.36 -6.81 -3.57
C ALA A 38 12.23 -5.44 -4.26
N GLY A 39 11.31 -4.59 -3.79
CA GLY A 39 11.15 -3.23 -4.31
C GLY A 39 12.41 -2.36 -4.13
N ILE A 40 13.05 -2.43 -2.95
CA ILE A 40 14.30 -1.72 -2.68
C ILE A 40 15.45 -2.29 -3.52
N TRP A 41 15.50 -3.61 -3.73
CA TRP A 41 16.53 -4.23 -4.56
C TRP A 41 16.42 -3.83 -6.04
N LEU A 42 15.20 -3.76 -6.57
CA LEU A 42 14.92 -3.43 -7.98
C LEU A 42 15.06 -1.93 -8.30
N PHE A 43 14.54 -1.06 -7.44
CA PHE A 43 14.47 0.39 -7.66
C PHE A 43 15.50 1.18 -6.85
N GLY A 44 16.27 0.51 -6.00
CA GLY A 44 17.35 1.10 -5.20
C GLY A 44 16.87 2.14 -4.19
N TRP A 45 17.70 3.17 -4.02
CA TRP A 45 17.51 4.22 -3.03
C TRP A 45 16.22 5.04 -3.21
N SER A 46 15.73 5.15 -4.45
CA SER A 46 14.51 5.89 -4.74
C SER A 46 13.27 5.24 -4.11
N ALA A 47 13.16 3.91 -4.17
CA ALA A 47 12.07 3.20 -3.48
C ALA A 47 12.18 3.29 -1.95
N ALA A 48 13.39 3.15 -1.39
CA ALA A 48 13.59 3.27 0.05
C ALA A 48 13.14 4.63 0.59
N ARG A 49 13.46 5.72 -0.12
CA ARG A 49 13.00 7.08 0.22
C ARG A 49 11.48 7.21 0.20
N VAL A 50 10.82 6.69 -0.84
CA VAL A 50 9.35 6.75 -0.96
C VAL A 50 8.67 6.03 0.21
N ILE A 51 9.15 4.81 0.53
CA ILE A 51 8.61 4.01 1.63
C ILE A 51 8.78 4.72 2.97
N LEU A 52 9.99 5.23 3.24
CA LEU A 52 10.29 5.91 4.50
C LEU A 52 9.44 7.16 4.67
N ILE A 53 9.37 8.02 3.66
CA ILE A 53 8.58 9.26 3.72
C ILE A 53 7.10 8.94 3.91
N CYS A 54 6.57 7.94 3.20
CA CYS A 54 5.16 7.56 3.30
C CYS A 54 4.80 7.01 4.68
N VAL A 55 5.61 6.09 5.22
CA VAL A 55 5.39 5.52 6.56
C VAL A 55 5.49 6.59 7.63
N ALA A 56 6.55 7.42 7.58
CA ALA A 56 6.74 8.50 8.53
C ALA A 56 5.58 9.51 8.47
N SER A 57 5.13 9.88 7.28
CA SER A 57 4.01 10.80 7.09
C SER A 57 2.69 10.22 7.60
N CYS A 58 2.40 8.94 7.30
CA CYS A 58 1.18 8.29 7.78
C CYS A 58 1.13 8.23 9.31
N VAL A 59 2.24 7.85 9.96
CA VAL A 59 2.33 7.81 11.43
C VAL A 59 2.21 9.23 12.01
N ALA A 60 2.86 10.22 11.39
CA ALA A 60 2.78 11.61 11.83
C ALA A 60 1.35 12.18 11.72
N PHE A 61 0.64 11.92 10.62
CA PHE A 61 -0.74 12.38 10.46
C PHE A 61 -1.71 11.72 11.44
N GLU A 62 -1.52 10.43 11.72
CA GLU A 62 -2.34 9.73 12.72
C GLU A 62 -2.11 10.30 14.11
N PHE A 63 -0.84 10.43 14.49
CA PHE A 63 -0.46 11.02 15.77
C PHE A 63 -0.99 12.45 15.92
N LEU A 64 -0.82 13.29 14.87
CA LEU A 64 -1.24 14.68 14.89
C LEU A 64 -2.76 14.80 15.00
N TRP A 65 -3.52 13.99 14.26
CA TRP A 65 -4.98 13.98 14.37
C TRP A 65 -5.43 13.58 15.77
N GLN A 66 -4.87 12.49 16.32
CA GLN A 66 -5.21 12.02 17.66
C GLN A 66 -4.86 13.06 18.74
N ALA A 67 -3.71 13.73 18.61
CA ALA A 67 -3.29 14.79 19.51
C ALA A 67 -4.22 16.02 19.47
N ILE A 68 -4.61 16.47 18.26
CA ILE A 68 -5.50 17.62 18.08
C ILE A 68 -6.90 17.34 18.64
N PHE A 69 -7.46 16.17 18.34
CA PHE A 69 -8.81 15.79 18.76
C PHE A 69 -8.84 15.16 20.16
N LYS A 70 -7.72 15.16 20.89
CA LYS A 70 -7.57 14.57 22.24
C LYS A 70 -8.08 13.13 22.34
N LYS A 71 -7.95 12.37 21.25
CA LYS A 71 -8.25 10.94 21.22
C LYS A 71 -7.09 10.16 21.83
N THR A 72 -7.34 8.92 22.23
CA THR A 72 -6.28 8.01 22.67
C THR A 72 -5.27 7.80 21.55
N ILE A 73 -3.98 7.86 21.88
CA ILE A 73 -2.91 7.70 20.90
C ILE A 73 -2.80 6.20 20.58
N THR A 74 -3.27 5.79 19.40
CA THR A 74 -3.28 4.38 18.99
C THR A 74 -2.08 3.98 18.15
N VAL A 75 -1.07 4.84 17.97
CA VAL A 75 0.12 4.58 17.12
C VAL A 75 0.79 3.20 17.35
N LYS A 76 0.61 2.58 18.51
CA LYS A 76 1.08 1.22 18.84
C LYS A 76 0.31 0.09 18.13
N ASP A 77 -0.77 0.38 17.43
CA ASP A 77 -1.58 -0.58 16.66
C ASP A 77 -0.95 -0.96 15.31
N LEU A 78 0.14 -0.29 14.91
CA LEU A 78 0.91 -0.51 13.66
C LEU A 78 0.11 -0.31 12.36
N SER A 79 -1.15 0.09 12.44
CA SER A 79 -2.03 0.16 11.28
C SER A 79 -1.71 1.35 10.36
N ALA A 80 -1.23 2.48 10.88
CA ALA A 80 -0.70 3.57 10.04
C ALA A 80 0.58 3.15 9.33
N VAL A 81 1.40 2.30 9.96
CA VAL A 81 2.60 1.74 9.32
C VAL A 81 2.21 0.85 8.15
N VAL A 82 1.27 -0.08 8.35
CA VAL A 82 0.72 -0.93 7.29
C VAL A 82 0.14 -0.07 6.16
N THR A 83 -0.68 0.93 6.49
CA THR A 83 -1.27 1.84 5.50
C THR A 83 -0.19 2.58 4.70
N GLY A 84 0.85 3.08 5.36
CA GLY A 84 1.98 3.76 4.72
C GLY A 84 2.80 2.85 3.82
N ILE A 85 3.08 1.61 4.25
CA ILE A 85 3.79 0.62 3.43
C ILE A 85 2.96 0.29 2.18
N ILE A 86 1.68 -0.05 2.35
CA ILE A 86 0.80 -0.41 1.22
C ILE A 86 0.68 0.76 0.25
N LEU A 87 0.49 1.99 0.75
CA LEU A 87 0.42 3.18 -0.10
C LEU A 87 1.73 3.39 -0.87
N ALA A 88 2.89 3.29 -0.20
CA ALA A 88 4.19 3.44 -0.85
C ALA A 88 4.45 2.39 -1.93
N LEU A 89 4.08 1.13 -1.65
CA LEU A 89 4.18 0.03 -2.60
C LEU A 89 3.30 0.24 -3.85
N ASN A 90 2.24 1.05 -3.73
CA ASN A 90 1.36 1.42 -4.83
C ASN A 90 1.80 2.68 -5.60
N MET A 91 2.93 3.29 -5.24
CA MET A 91 3.47 4.48 -5.91
C MET A 91 4.67 4.12 -6.82
N PRO A 92 4.97 4.96 -7.83
CA PRO A 92 6.23 4.90 -8.56
C PRO A 92 7.40 5.34 -7.66
N SER A 93 8.57 4.78 -7.92
CA SER A 93 9.81 5.09 -7.18
C SER A 93 10.30 6.52 -7.39
N THR A 94 9.83 7.21 -8.43
CA THR A 94 10.16 8.60 -8.78
C THR A 94 9.17 9.61 -8.23
N ALA A 95 8.17 9.17 -7.45
CA ALA A 95 7.16 10.04 -6.87
C ALA A 95 7.79 11.22 -6.09
N PRO A 96 7.41 12.48 -6.38
CA PRO A 96 7.85 13.62 -5.60
C PRO A 96 7.43 13.52 -4.14
N TRP A 97 8.30 13.94 -3.22
CA TRP A 97 8.08 13.85 -1.77
C TRP A 97 6.79 14.52 -1.30
N TRP A 98 6.42 15.67 -1.88
CA TRP A 98 5.20 16.40 -1.54
C TRP A 98 3.93 15.61 -1.87
N MET A 99 3.94 14.84 -2.97
CA MET A 99 2.80 14.04 -3.40
C MET A 99 2.56 12.86 -2.45
N ILE A 100 3.65 12.28 -1.94
CA ILE A 100 3.59 11.21 -0.93
C ILE A 100 2.92 11.75 0.34
N ILE A 101 3.32 12.93 0.81
CA ILE A 101 2.74 13.57 2.00
C ILE A 101 1.24 13.82 1.81
N ILE A 102 0.83 14.36 0.65
CA ILE A 102 -0.59 14.59 0.34
C ILE A 102 -1.35 13.26 0.33
N GLY A 103 -0.80 12.21 -0.29
CA GLY A 103 -1.38 10.87 -0.29
C GLY A 103 -1.57 10.31 1.11
N SER A 104 -0.55 10.42 1.97
CA SER A 104 -0.62 10.00 3.37
C SER A 104 -1.69 10.78 4.16
N ALA A 105 -1.83 12.08 3.91
CA ALA A 105 -2.88 12.90 4.53
C ALA A 105 -4.27 12.42 4.10
N VAL A 106 -4.48 12.15 2.80
CA VAL A 106 -5.76 11.63 2.29
C VAL A 106 -6.08 10.27 2.91
N ALA A 107 -5.11 9.34 2.94
CA ALA A 107 -5.32 8.02 3.53
C ALA A 107 -5.69 8.12 5.02
N ILE A 108 -4.89 8.82 5.81
CA ILE A 108 -5.04 8.82 7.26
C ILE A 108 -6.14 9.77 7.70
N VAL A 109 -6.10 11.03 7.27
CA VAL A 109 -7.02 12.06 7.77
C VAL A 109 -8.43 11.84 7.19
N LEU A 110 -8.55 11.77 5.86
CA LEU A 110 -9.86 11.74 5.22
C LEU A 110 -10.54 10.38 5.31
N VAL A 111 -9.80 9.29 5.08
CA VAL A 111 -10.42 7.96 4.95
C VAL A 111 -10.47 7.21 6.28
N LYS A 112 -9.40 7.27 7.08
CA LYS A 112 -9.33 6.50 8.33
C LYS A 112 -9.87 7.28 9.53
N GLN A 113 -9.32 8.47 9.77
CA GLN A 113 -9.53 9.18 11.04
C GLN A 113 -10.85 9.96 11.11
N LEU A 114 -11.34 10.47 9.98
CA LEU A 114 -12.63 11.15 9.90
C LEU A 114 -13.80 10.23 10.28
N PHE A 115 -13.67 8.93 10.00
CA PHE A 115 -14.74 7.94 10.20
C PHE A 115 -14.72 7.25 11.56
N GLY A 116 -13.69 7.46 12.37
CA GLY A 116 -13.60 6.89 13.72
C GLY A 116 -12.26 6.26 14.06
N GLY A 117 -11.51 5.85 13.03
CA GLY A 117 -10.26 5.10 13.18
C GLY A 117 -10.42 3.65 12.76
N ILE A 118 -9.55 2.77 13.26
CA ILE A 118 -9.50 1.36 12.84
C ILE A 118 -10.81 0.64 13.19
N GLY A 119 -11.38 -0.04 12.19
CA GLY A 119 -12.64 -0.76 12.32
C GLY A 119 -13.83 -0.01 11.73
N ASP A 120 -13.76 1.33 11.69
CA ASP A 120 -14.82 2.19 11.14
C ASP A 120 -14.51 2.70 9.73
N ASN A 121 -13.39 2.26 9.15
CA ASN A 121 -12.98 2.63 7.79
C ASN A 121 -13.96 2.03 6.77
N PHE A 122 -14.77 2.87 6.13
CA PHE A 122 -15.72 2.41 5.10
C PHE A 122 -15.04 1.84 3.83
N VAL A 123 -13.78 2.21 3.57
CA VAL A 123 -12.95 1.71 2.45
C VAL A 123 -11.48 1.57 2.87
N ASN A 124 -10.69 0.86 2.05
CA ASN A 124 -9.25 0.75 2.25
C ASN A 124 -8.55 2.13 2.11
N PRO A 125 -7.94 2.67 3.19
CA PRO A 125 -7.32 4.00 3.16
C PRO A 125 -6.20 4.16 2.13
N ALA A 126 -5.36 3.14 1.95
CA ALA A 126 -4.22 3.20 1.04
C ALA A 126 -4.66 3.24 -0.44
N ILE A 127 -5.65 2.42 -0.80
CA ILE A 127 -6.15 2.37 -2.18
C ILE A 127 -6.97 3.62 -2.50
N SER A 128 -7.75 4.14 -1.55
CA SER A 128 -8.46 5.41 -1.74
C SER A 128 -7.51 6.59 -1.93
N ALA A 129 -6.42 6.67 -1.17
CA ALA A 129 -5.39 7.67 -1.41
C ALA A 129 -4.77 7.53 -2.80
N ARG A 130 -4.44 6.30 -3.23
CA ARG A 130 -3.95 6.05 -4.59
C ARG A 130 -4.94 6.55 -5.65
N ALA A 131 -6.24 6.25 -5.50
CA ALA A 131 -7.26 6.70 -6.44
C ALA A 131 -7.30 8.22 -6.56
N VAL A 132 -7.23 8.94 -5.44
CA VAL A 132 -7.17 10.41 -5.42
C VAL A 132 -5.91 10.94 -6.10
N LEU A 133 -4.75 10.32 -5.84
CA LEU A 133 -3.49 10.72 -6.47
C LEU A 133 -3.48 10.49 -7.98
N VAL A 134 -4.00 9.35 -8.43
CA VAL A 134 -4.14 9.03 -9.87
C VAL A 134 -5.10 10.00 -10.55
N ALA A 135 -6.20 10.37 -9.90
CA ALA A 135 -7.16 11.33 -10.44
C ALA A 135 -6.59 12.76 -10.50
N SER A 136 -5.78 13.16 -9.52
CA SER A 136 -5.26 14.52 -9.40
C SER A 136 -3.98 14.75 -10.21
N TRP A 137 -3.09 13.75 -10.24
CA TRP A 137 -1.79 13.82 -10.93
C TRP A 137 -1.53 12.57 -11.77
N PRO A 138 -2.33 12.32 -12.82
CA PRO A 138 -2.17 11.15 -13.67
C PRO A 138 -0.79 11.09 -14.32
N ALA A 139 -0.21 12.22 -14.71
CA ALA A 139 1.13 12.29 -15.32
C ALA A 139 2.25 11.80 -14.38
N LEU A 140 2.08 11.93 -13.06
CA LEU A 140 3.05 11.49 -12.05
C LEU A 140 2.75 10.09 -11.50
N MET A 141 1.62 9.50 -11.89
CA MET A 141 1.15 8.17 -11.47
C MET A 141 1.01 7.19 -12.64
N SER A 142 1.40 7.59 -13.85
CA SER A 142 1.25 6.77 -15.06
C SER A 142 2.39 6.98 -16.06
N GLY A 143 2.50 6.07 -17.02
CA GLY A 143 3.42 6.17 -18.15
C GLY A 143 4.86 6.43 -17.71
N ALA A 144 5.37 7.63 -18.01
CA ALA A 144 6.76 8.01 -17.78
C ALA A 144 7.18 8.11 -16.29
N ALA A 145 6.21 8.12 -15.37
CA ALA A 145 6.50 7.99 -13.95
C ALA A 145 7.03 6.58 -13.59
N PHE A 146 6.69 5.57 -14.39
CA PHE A 146 7.16 4.21 -14.20
C PHE A 146 8.49 3.98 -14.90
N VAL A 147 9.46 3.58 -14.10
CA VAL A 147 10.85 3.47 -14.52
C VAL A 147 11.26 2.01 -14.51
N THR A 148 12.11 1.58 -15.43
CA THR A 148 12.67 0.23 -15.42
C THR A 148 13.59 0.05 -14.21
N PRO A 149 13.53 -1.12 -13.54
CA PRO A 149 14.49 -1.51 -12.53
C PRO A 149 15.93 -1.45 -13.05
N PHE A 150 16.87 -1.05 -12.19
CA PHE A 150 18.33 -0.94 -12.45
C PHE A 150 18.79 0.12 -13.48
N ASP A 151 18.05 0.35 -14.56
CA ASP A 151 18.46 1.23 -15.66
C ASP A 151 17.89 2.65 -15.53
N ALA A 152 16.93 2.85 -14.62
CA ALA A 152 16.28 4.13 -14.38
C ALA A 152 15.67 4.78 -15.67
N VAL A 153 15.35 3.96 -16.69
CA VAL A 153 14.75 4.42 -17.95
C VAL A 153 13.24 4.41 -17.83
N SER A 154 12.60 5.54 -18.15
CA SER A 154 11.14 5.63 -18.23
C SER A 154 10.62 4.71 -19.34
N GLY A 155 9.66 3.84 -19.02
CA GLY A 155 9.12 2.87 -19.95
C GLY A 155 7.61 2.68 -19.80
N ALA A 156 6.95 2.31 -20.90
CA ALA A 156 5.55 1.92 -20.86
C ALA A 156 5.40 0.63 -20.04
N THR A 157 4.36 0.58 -19.19
CA THR A 157 4.06 -0.63 -18.41
C THR A 157 3.69 -1.79 -19.33
N PRO A 158 3.91 -3.05 -18.91
CA PRO A 158 3.63 -4.20 -19.78
C PRO A 158 2.20 -4.23 -20.32
N ILE A 159 1.21 -3.81 -19.53
CA ILE A 159 -0.19 -3.74 -19.98
C ILE A 159 -0.35 -2.75 -21.15
N VAL A 160 0.31 -1.60 -21.09
CA VAL A 160 0.28 -0.61 -22.18
C VAL A 160 0.99 -1.16 -23.41
N LEU A 161 2.11 -1.87 -23.23
CA LEU A 161 2.84 -2.52 -24.33
C LEU A 161 1.98 -3.60 -25.00
N TYR A 162 1.31 -4.47 -24.23
CA TYR A 162 0.42 -5.48 -24.80
C TYR A 162 -0.79 -4.85 -25.52
N ARG A 163 -1.33 -3.74 -24.99
CA ARG A 163 -2.39 -2.98 -25.66
C ARG A 163 -1.90 -2.43 -27.01
N GLN A 164 -0.73 -1.82 -27.04
CA GLN A 164 -0.11 -1.30 -28.28
C GLN A 164 0.21 -2.42 -29.28
N ALA A 165 0.68 -3.57 -28.81
CA ALA A 165 0.92 -4.74 -29.64
C ALA A 165 -0.38 -5.30 -30.25
N ALA A 166 -1.48 -5.31 -29.48
CA ALA A 166 -2.80 -5.70 -29.97
C ALA A 166 -3.34 -4.71 -31.02
N GLU A 167 -3.18 -3.40 -30.80
CA GLU A 167 -3.56 -2.37 -31.78
C GLU A 167 -2.75 -2.47 -33.09
N ALA A 168 -1.46 -2.81 -33.00
CA ALA A 168 -0.61 -3.03 -34.16
C ALA A 168 -1.06 -4.24 -35.01
N LEU A 169 -1.59 -5.30 -34.38
CA LEU A 169 -2.18 -6.45 -35.08
C LEU A 169 -3.46 -6.07 -35.87
N THR A 170 -4.17 -5.02 -35.44
CA THR A 170 -5.41 -4.55 -36.08
C THR A 170 -5.19 -3.51 -37.20
N GLY A 171 -3.94 -3.19 -37.56
CA GLY A 171 -3.61 -2.37 -38.73
C GLY A 171 -3.52 -0.86 -38.49
N ALA A 172 -3.34 -0.41 -37.23
CA ALA A 172 -3.10 1.01 -36.93
C ALA A 172 -1.70 1.49 -37.38
N PRO A 173 -1.56 2.71 -37.94
CA PRO A 173 -0.34 3.15 -38.61
C PRO A 173 0.70 3.70 -37.62
N SER A 174 1.40 2.81 -36.91
CA SER A 174 2.71 3.09 -36.26
C SER A 174 3.19 1.87 -35.48
N ALA A 175 3.45 0.75 -36.17
CA ALA A 175 4.02 -0.44 -35.54
C ALA A 175 5.55 -0.34 -35.51
N THR A 176 6.09 0.52 -34.64
CA THR A 176 7.45 0.29 -34.13
C THR A 176 7.43 -1.07 -33.44
N ALA A 177 8.45 -1.92 -33.64
CA ALA A 177 8.49 -3.25 -33.03
C ALA A 177 8.29 -3.15 -31.51
N VAL A 178 7.09 -3.48 -31.04
CA VAL A 178 6.75 -3.46 -29.62
C VAL A 178 7.38 -4.69 -29.01
N ILE A 179 8.54 -4.52 -28.36
CA ILE A 179 9.19 -5.61 -27.63
C ILE A 179 8.36 -5.86 -26.37
N THR A 180 7.56 -6.93 -26.41
CA THR A 180 6.84 -7.40 -25.22
C THR A 180 7.84 -8.01 -24.23
N PRO A 181 7.78 -7.66 -22.94
CA PRO A 181 8.68 -8.22 -21.93
C PRO A 181 8.50 -9.73 -21.82
N SER A 182 9.59 -10.45 -21.52
CA SER A 182 9.53 -11.89 -21.35
C SER A 182 8.71 -12.26 -20.11
N THR A 183 8.07 -13.44 -20.10
CA THR A 183 7.30 -13.92 -18.94
C THR A 183 8.15 -14.02 -17.68
N LEU A 184 9.43 -14.38 -17.83
CA LEU A 184 10.39 -14.42 -16.72
C LEU A 184 10.69 -13.02 -16.17
N ASP A 185 10.81 -12.01 -17.03
CA ASP A 185 10.98 -10.62 -16.59
C ASP A 185 9.72 -10.10 -15.89
N LEU A 186 8.54 -10.53 -16.33
CA LEU A 186 7.26 -10.23 -15.67
C LEU A 186 7.18 -10.85 -14.26
N PHE A 187 7.73 -12.06 -14.10
CA PHE A 187 7.67 -12.83 -12.86
C PHE A 187 8.69 -12.37 -11.83
N ILE A 188 9.94 -12.14 -12.27
CA ILE A 188 11.04 -11.63 -11.44
C ILE A 188 10.82 -10.15 -11.09
N GLY A 189 10.27 -9.39 -12.03
CA GLY A 189 10.01 -7.97 -11.88
C GLY A 189 11.08 -7.08 -12.49
N ARG A 190 11.50 -7.37 -13.73
CA ARG A 190 12.35 -6.47 -14.52
C ARG A 190 11.50 -5.61 -15.47
N ILE A 191 10.42 -5.05 -14.94
CA ILE A 191 9.42 -4.31 -15.70
C ILE A 191 9.15 -2.95 -15.04
N PRO A 192 8.80 -1.92 -15.83
CA PRO A 192 8.36 -0.64 -15.28
C PRO A 192 6.99 -0.79 -14.61
N GLY A 193 6.86 -0.28 -13.38
CA GLY A 193 5.62 -0.35 -12.60
C GLY A 193 5.76 0.23 -11.19
N CYS A 194 4.73 0.02 -10.36
CA CYS A 194 4.74 0.40 -8.94
C CYS A 194 5.69 -0.48 -8.13
N ILE A 195 6.30 0.08 -7.08
CA ILE A 195 7.35 -0.59 -6.28
C ILE A 195 6.93 -2.00 -5.83
N GLY A 196 5.70 -2.17 -5.36
CA GLY A 196 5.20 -3.43 -4.83
C GLY A 196 4.48 -4.34 -5.81
N GLU A 197 4.27 -3.91 -7.07
CA GLU A 197 3.64 -4.76 -8.09
C GLU A 197 4.68 -5.58 -8.86
N VAL A 198 5.91 -5.09 -8.91
CA VAL A 198 6.87 -5.51 -9.93
C VAL A 198 7.31 -6.96 -9.74
N SER A 199 7.60 -7.42 -8.53
CA SER A 199 8.05 -8.80 -8.27
C SER A 199 6.92 -9.72 -7.77
N LYS A 200 6.52 -10.71 -8.57
CA LYS A 200 5.40 -11.62 -8.24
C LYS A 200 5.83 -12.67 -7.22
N ILE A 201 7.09 -13.10 -7.31
CA ILE A 201 7.70 -14.03 -6.35
C ILE A 201 7.60 -13.44 -4.94
N ALA A 202 7.96 -12.17 -4.76
CA ALA A 202 7.94 -11.52 -3.45
C ALA A 202 6.52 -11.42 -2.86
N ILE A 203 5.53 -11.13 -3.70
CA ILE A 203 4.12 -11.08 -3.29
C ILE A 203 3.62 -12.48 -2.91
N LEU A 204 3.95 -13.51 -3.71
CA LEU A 204 3.54 -14.89 -3.43
C LEU A 204 4.16 -15.45 -2.15
N LEU A 205 5.39 -15.06 -1.81
CA LEU A 205 6.01 -15.41 -0.53
C LEU A 205 5.26 -14.78 0.65
N GLY A 206 4.86 -13.51 0.53
CA GLY A 206 4.01 -12.86 1.53
C GLY A 206 2.63 -13.52 1.67
N LEU A 207 2.01 -13.88 0.53
CA LEU A 207 0.74 -14.61 0.52
C LEU A 207 0.84 -15.97 1.21
N ALA A 208 1.91 -16.73 0.92
CA ALA A 208 2.13 -18.04 1.54
C ALA A 208 2.36 -17.98 3.05
N TYR A 209 2.81 -16.83 3.58
CA TYR A 209 2.97 -16.63 5.02
C TYR A 209 1.65 -16.33 5.74
N LEU A 210 0.70 -15.67 5.07
CA LEU A 210 -0.59 -15.28 5.66
C LEU A 210 -1.71 -16.33 5.53
N LEU A 211 -1.54 -17.31 4.64
CA LEU A 211 -2.46 -18.45 4.46
C LEU A 211 -2.23 -19.54 5.50
#